data_AF-A0A4Q6BSR3-F1
#
_entry.id   AF-A0A4Q6BSR3-F1
#
_cell.length_a   1.000
_cell.length_b   1.000
_cell.length_c   1.000
_cell.angle_alpha   90.00
_cell.angle_beta   90.00
_cell.angle_gamma   90.00
#
_symmetry.space_group_name_H-M   'P 1'
#
loop_
_entity.id
_entity.type
_entity.pdbx_description
1 polymer ?
#
loop_
_entity_poly.entity_id
_entity_poly.type
_entity_poly.pdbx_seq_one_letter_code
_entity_poly.pdbx_strand_id
1 'polypeptide(L)'
;MFQWVMNQSIYSFTDYKAFVLETIESMENQGRGVRRRIAEFIGCQVAYVSQVLAADRHFSLEQGEALARFLGLLEDETEFLFLLIEHARAGT
;
A
#
# COMPACT_ATOMS: atom_id res chain seq x y z
N MET A 1 28.13 -13.73 5.97
CA MET A 1 26.89 -13.52 6.74
C MET A 1 25.90 -12.87 5.80
N PHE A 2 25.07 -13.67 5.11
CA PHE A 2 24.08 -13.14 4.19
C PHE A 2 22.87 -12.69 5.00
N GLN A 3 22.61 -11.39 5.02
CA GLN A 3 21.42 -10.81 5.63
C GLN A 3 20.27 -11.00 4.66
N TRP A 4 19.41 -11.98 4.92
CA TRP A 4 18.15 -12.12 4.21
C TRP A 4 17.22 -11.00 4.66
N VAL A 5 17.13 -9.93 3.87
CA VAL A 5 16.02 -8.99 4.01
C VAL A 5 14.81 -9.70 3.42
N MET A 6 13.97 -10.27 4.28
CA MET A 6 12.68 -10.82 3.86
C MET A 6 11.79 -9.66 3.45
N ASN A 7 11.70 -9.39 2.15
CA ASN A 7 10.61 -8.61 1.59
C ASN A 7 9.34 -9.46 1.77
N GLN A 8 8.49 -9.14 2.75
CA GLN A 8 7.26 -9.89 2.98
C GLN A 8 6.37 -9.76 1.74
N SER A 9 5.99 -10.90 1.17
CA SER A 9 5.07 -10.93 0.04
C SER A 9 3.70 -10.39 0.46
N ILE A 10 2.98 -9.72 -0.44
CA ILE A 10 1.62 -9.23 -0.18
C ILE A 10 0.67 -10.35 0.27
N TYR A 11 0.91 -11.60 -0.14
CA TYR A 11 0.15 -12.78 0.25
C TYR A 11 0.24 -13.12 1.74
N SER A 12 1.18 -12.54 2.49
CA SER A 12 1.30 -12.68 3.93
C SER A 12 0.34 -11.78 4.72
N PHE A 13 -0.38 -10.88 4.04
CA PHE A 13 -1.21 -9.85 4.69
C PHE A 13 -2.71 -10.14 4.54
N THR A 14 -3.46 -9.74 5.56
CA THR A 14 -4.94 -9.74 5.56
C THR A 14 -5.53 -8.33 5.54
N ASP A 15 -4.68 -7.30 5.72
CA ASP A 15 -5.03 -5.88 5.63
C ASP A 15 -4.04 -5.18 4.69
N TYR A 16 -4.56 -4.58 3.63
CA TYR A 16 -3.72 -3.87 2.67
C TYR A 16 -3.03 -2.65 3.30
N LYS A 17 -3.61 -2.02 4.33
CA LYS A 17 -2.99 -0.85 4.99
C LYS A 17 -1.71 -1.27 5.70
N ALA A 18 -1.73 -2.41 6.39
CA ALA A 18 -0.55 -3.00 7.02
C ALA A 18 0.54 -3.31 5.99
N PHE A 19 0.16 -3.95 4.87
CA PHE A 19 1.08 -4.21 3.75
C PHE A 19 1.74 -2.92 3.23
N VAL A 20 0.94 -1.87 2.98
CA VAL A 20 1.45 -0.60 2.44
C VAL A 20 2.35 0.11 3.44
N LEU A 21 2.01 0.11 4.73
CA LEU A 21 2.84 0.69 5.78
C LEU A 21 4.19 -0.02 5.90
N GLU A 22 4.19 -1.35 5.97
CA GLU A 22 5.43 -2.13 6.04
C GLU A 22 6.29 -1.93 4.78
N THR A 23 5.65 -1.88 3.61
CA THR A 23 6.34 -1.58 2.34
C THR A 23 6.94 -0.18 2.33
N ILE A 24 6.27 0.82 2.90
CA ILE A 24 6.82 2.19 3.03
C ILE A 24 8.00 2.20 3.99
N GLU A 25 7.90 1.52 5.13
CA GLU A 25 8.93 1.50 6.17
C GLU A 25 10.20 0.76 5.74
N SER A 26 10.07 -0.22 4.84
CA SER A 26 11.23 -0.92 4.25
C SER A 26 11.99 -0.10 3.20
N MET A 27 11.41 1.00 2.69
CA MET A 27 12.10 1.89 1.74
C MET A 27 13.20 2.73 2.42
N GLU A 28 14.11 3.25 1.58
CA GLU A 28 15.18 4.16 2.02
C GLU A 28 14.67 5.28 2.92
N ASN A 29 15.50 5.68 3.90
CA ASN A 29 15.16 6.70 4.89
C ASN A 29 13.88 6.38 5.69
N GLN A 30 13.54 5.10 5.87
CA GLN A 30 12.36 4.64 6.62
C GLN A 30 11.06 5.23 6.05
N GLY A 31 10.97 5.31 4.72
CA GLY A 31 9.78 5.77 4.02
C GLY A 31 9.50 7.28 4.12
N ARG A 32 10.45 8.09 4.60
CA ARG A 32 10.30 9.55 4.66
C ARG A 32 9.99 10.11 3.26
N GLY A 33 8.89 10.85 3.15
CA GLY A 33 8.43 11.45 1.89
C GLY A 33 7.66 10.50 0.96
N VAL A 34 7.60 9.20 1.23
CA VAL A 34 6.93 8.23 0.34
C VAL A 34 5.42 8.48 0.27
N ARG A 35 4.76 8.79 1.39
CA ARG A 35 3.32 9.14 1.39
C ARG A 35 2.99 10.32 0.47
N ARG A 36 3.90 11.29 0.36
CA ARG A 36 3.75 12.41 -0.58
C ARG A 36 3.86 11.94 -2.03
N ARG A 37 4.86 11.11 -2.34
CA ARG A 37 5.05 10.53 -3.68
C ARG A 37 3.87 9.66 -4.10
N ILE A 38 3.32 8.86 -3.17
CA ILE A 38 2.10 8.07 -3.39
C ILE A 38 0.94 9.01 -3.73
N ALA A 39 0.74 10.08 -2.94
CA ALA A 39 -0.34 11.03 -3.19
C ALA A 39 -0.21 11.71 -4.57
N GLU A 40 1.01 12.12 -4.94
CA GLU A 40 1.32 12.69 -6.25
C GLU A 40 1.05 11.70 -7.39
N PHE A 41 1.43 10.42 -7.23
CA PHE A 41 1.23 9.38 -8.24
C PHE A 41 -0.24 8.98 -8.41
N ILE A 42 -0.98 8.86 -7.30
CA ILE A 42 -2.42 8.56 -7.30
C ILE A 42 -3.24 9.77 -7.76
N GLY A 43 -2.71 10.99 -7.65
CA GLY A 43 -3.42 12.23 -7.98
C GLY A 43 -4.37 12.68 -6.87
N CYS A 44 -3.98 12.51 -5.61
CA CYS A 44 -4.77 12.92 -4.44
C CYS A 44 -3.95 13.75 -3.43
N GLN A 45 -4.61 14.22 -2.37
CA GLN A 45 -3.95 15.00 -1.32
C GLN A 45 -3.16 14.09 -0.37
N VAL A 46 -1.98 14.52 0.08
CA VAL A 46 -1.17 13.77 1.07
C VAL A 46 -1.97 13.46 2.34
N ALA A 47 -2.82 14.39 2.77
CA ALA A 47 -3.70 14.19 3.92
C ALA A 47 -4.68 13.02 3.73
N TYR A 48 -5.16 12.80 2.50
CA TYR A 48 -6.03 11.66 2.19
C TYR A 48 -5.28 10.34 2.30
N VAL A 49 -4.06 10.25 1.75
CA VAL A 49 -3.20 9.07 1.93
C VAL A 49 -2.95 8.79 3.41
N SER A 50 -2.66 9.82 4.21
CA SER A 50 -2.51 9.66 5.66
C SER A 50 -3.78 9.14 6.34
N GLN A 51 -4.96 9.64 5.96
CA GLN A 51 -6.23 9.16 6.51
C GLN A 51 -6.55 7.72 6.10
N VAL A 52 -6.20 7.32 4.87
CA VAL A 52 -6.37 5.93 4.42
C VAL A 52 -5.48 4.99 5.23
N LEU A 53 -4.20 5.35 5.40
CA LEU A 53 -3.23 4.47 6.05
C LEU A 53 -3.32 4.45 7.58
N ALA A 54 -3.95 5.44 8.22
CA ALA A 54 -3.99 5.56 9.68
C ALA A 54 -5.40 5.56 10.30
N ALA A 55 -6.46 5.61 9.49
CA ALA A 55 -7.84 5.72 9.97
C ALA A 55 -8.80 4.91 9.07
N ASP A 56 -10.10 5.25 9.11
CA ASP A 56 -11.17 4.44 8.52
C ASP A 56 -11.43 4.70 7.03
N ARG A 57 -10.61 5.53 6.37
CA ARG A 57 -10.75 5.73 4.92
C ARG A 57 -10.11 4.58 4.15
N HIS A 58 -10.63 4.33 2.96
CA HIS A 58 -10.12 3.31 2.06
C HIS A 58 -9.80 3.90 0.69
N PHE A 59 -8.80 3.33 0.02
CA PHE A 59 -8.58 3.60 -1.40
C PHE A 59 -9.73 2.98 -2.21
N SER A 60 -10.09 3.62 -3.32
CA SER A 60 -10.89 2.95 -4.36
C SER A 60 -10.05 1.91 -5.11
N LEU A 61 -10.66 1.07 -5.94
CA LEU A 61 -9.92 0.12 -6.77
C LEU A 61 -9.02 0.83 -7.79
N GLU A 62 -9.45 1.94 -8.37
CA GLU A 62 -8.65 2.75 -9.29
C GLU A 62 -7.42 3.35 -8.58
N GLN A 63 -7.59 3.80 -7.33
CA GLN A 63 -6.47 4.27 -6.52
C GLN A 63 -5.57 3.11 -6.07
N GLY A 64 -6.14 1.94 -5.80
CA GLY A 64 -5.41 0.71 -5.53
C GLY A 64 -4.57 0.26 -6.72
N GLU A 65 -5.07 0.40 -7.94
CA GLU A 65 -4.35 0.09 -9.17
C GLU A 65 -3.18 1.06 -9.38
N ALA A 66 -3.41 2.36 -9.16
CA ALA A 66 -2.33 3.34 -9.18
C ALA A 66 -1.28 3.06 -8.09
N LEU A 67 -1.71 2.64 -6.90
CA LEU A 67 -0.81 2.22 -5.82
C LEU A 67 0.01 0.98 -6.22
N ALA A 68 -0.62 -0.03 -6.84
CA ALA A 68 0.06 -1.23 -7.32
C ALA A 68 1.19 -0.90 -8.30
N ARG A 69 0.92 -0.02 -9.27
CA ARG A 69 1.94 0.48 -10.21
C ARG A 69 3.05 1.25 -9.51
N PHE A 70 2.71 2.07 -8.51
CA PHE A 70 3.70 2.82 -7.73
C PHE A 70 4.64 1.89 -6.97
N LEU A 71 4.11 0.80 -6.40
CA LEU A 71 4.87 -0.19 -5.64
C LEU A 71 5.56 -1.22 -6.55
N GLY A 72 5.23 -1.26 -7.84
CA GLY A 72 5.80 -2.20 -8.79
C GLY A 72 5.28 -3.63 -8.62
N LEU A 73 4.02 -3.80 -8.18
CA LEU A 73 3.39 -5.10 -8.03
C LEU A 73 3.19 -5.80 -9.38
N LEU A 74 3.28 -7.12 -9.36
CA LEU A 74 2.91 -7.98 -10.48
C LEU A 74 1.37 -8.07 -10.61
N GLU A 75 0.89 -8.68 -11.70
CA GLU A 75 -0.54 -8.78 -12.01
C GLU A 75 -1.32 -9.54 -10.92
N ASP A 76 -0.82 -10.69 -10.50
CA ASP A 76 -1.39 -11.53 -9.43
C ASP A 76 -1.33 -10.84 -8.05
N GLU A 77 -0.26 -10.12 -7.75
CA GLU A 77 -0.15 -9.31 -6.54
C GLU A 77 -1.12 -8.12 -6.56
N THR A 78 -1.35 -7.53 -7.73
CA THR A 78 -2.29 -6.42 -7.93
C THR A 78 -3.73 -6.89 -7.73
N GLU A 79 -4.09 -8.05 -8.30
CA GLU A 79 -5.39 -8.68 -8.05
C GLU A 79 -5.59 -8.97 -6.57
N PHE A 80 -4.56 -9.49 -5.90
CA PHE A 80 -4.64 -9.76 -4.47
C PHE A 80 -4.76 -8.47 -3.63
N LEU A 81 -4.06 -7.38 -4.01
CA LEU A 81 -4.25 -6.07 -3.41
C LEU A 81 -5.72 -5.60 -3.50
N PHE A 82 -6.37 -5.81 -4.65
CA PHE A 82 -7.78 -5.46 -4.81
C PHE A 82 -8.68 -6.26 -3.89
N LEU A 83 -8.43 -7.57 -3.73
CA LEU A 83 -9.15 -8.40 -2.78
C LEU A 83 -9.00 -7.87 -1.35
N LEU A 84 -7.79 -7.47 -0.95
CA LEU A 84 -7.56 -6.90 0.38
C LEU A 84 -8.26 -5.54 0.56
N ILE A 85 -8.28 -4.69 -0.47
CA ILE A 85 -8.99 -3.40 -0.44
C ILE A 85 -10.49 -3.62 -0.28
N GLU A 86 -11.11 -4.48 -1.10
CA GLU A 86 -12.52 -4.79 -1.01
C GLU A 86 -12.89 -5.48 0.31
N HIS A 87 -12.03 -6.40 0.79
CA HIS A 87 -12.20 -7.03 2.10
C HIS A 87 -12.23 -5.99 3.22
N ALA A 88 -11.30 -5.04 3.22
CA ALA A 88 -11.25 -3.98 4.22
C ALA A 88 -12.47 -3.06 4.15
N ARG A 89 -12.98 -2.75 2.95
CA ARG A 89 -14.18 -1.93 2.74
C ARG A 89 -15.49 -2.62 3.13
N ALA A 90 -15.55 -3.94 3.05
CA ALA A 90 -16.75 -4.70 3.41
C ALA A 90 -17.04 -4.69 4.93
N GLY A 91 -16.02 -4.37 5.75
CA GLY A 91 -16.12 -4.29 7.21
C GLY A 91 -16.38 -2.89 7.78
N THR A 92 -16.62 -1.88 6.94
CA THR A 92 -16.85 -0.47 7.34
C THR A 92 -18.28 -0.01 7.17
#